data_AF-A0A2E7LEQ3-F1
#
_entry.id   AF-A0A2E7LEQ3-F1
#
_cell.length_a   1.000
_cell.length_b   1.000
_cell.length_c   1.000
_cell.angle_alpha   90.00
_cell.angle_beta   90.00
_cell.angle_gamma   90.00
#
_symmetry.space_group_name_H-M   'P 1'
#
loop_
_entity.id
_entity.type
_entity.pdbx_description
1 polymer ?
#
loop_
_entity_poly.entity_id
_entity_poly.type
_entity_poly.pdbx_seq_one_letter_code
_entity_poly.pdbx_strand_id
1 'polypeptide(L)' 'MPGPMELMLIMAIILLLFGGAKLPSLMRNLGRSAVEFKKGVQGVEDEVNDAVKSVEEKGADVP' A
#
# COMPACT_ATOMS: atom_id res chain seq x y z
N MET A 1 13.80 -18.63 -18.71
CA MET A 1 12.90 -17.50 -18.37
C MET A 1 11.79 -17.50 -19.39
N PRO A 2 10.51 -17.35 -18.98
CA PRO A 2 9.43 -17.38 -19.95
C PRO A 2 9.53 -16.20 -20.92
N GLY A 3 9.32 -16.48 -22.20
CA GLY A 3 9.37 -15.48 -23.26
C GLY A 3 8.14 -14.57 -23.27
N PRO A 4 8.19 -13.43 -23.99
CA PRO A 4 7.06 -12.52 -24.12
C PRO A 4 5.76 -13.19 -24.60
N MET A 5 5.87 -14.18 -25.49
CA MET A 5 4.72 -14.95 -26.00
C MET A 5 4.11 -15.87 -24.94
N GLU A 6 4.92 -16.50 -24.09
CA GLU A 6 4.44 -17.37 -23.01
C GLU A 6 3.73 -16.53 -21.94
N LEU A 7 4.29 -15.36 -21.60
CA LEU A 7 3.63 -14.39 -20.72
C LEU A 7 2.28 -13.91 -21.27
N MET A 8 2.19 -13.65 -22.57
CA MET A 8 0.93 -13.24 -23.21
C MET A 8 -0.11 -14.36 -23.16
N LEU A 9 0.29 -15.61 -23.36
CA LEU A 9 -0.61 -16.77 -23.25
C LEU A 9 -1.13 -16.95 -21.82
N ILE A 10 -0.26 -16.82 -20.81
CA ILE A 10 -0.65 -16.86 -19.40
C ILE A 10 -1.64 -15.73 -19.08
N MET A 11 -1.36 -14.52 -19.55
CA MET A 11 -2.25 -13.37 -19.39
C MET A 11 -3.62 -13.63 -20.03
N ALA A 12 -3.66 -14.23 -21.22
CA ALA A 12 -4.89 -14.59 -21.91
C ALA A 12 -5.71 -15.62 -21.13
N ILE A 13 -5.07 -16.64 -20.55
CA ILE A 13 -5.74 -17.64 -19.70
C ILE A 13 -6.35 -16.96 -18.46
N ILE A 14 -5.59 -16.09 -17.77
CA ILE A 14 -6.09 -15.35 -16.61
C ILE A 14 -7.29 -14.46 -17.02
N LEU A 15 -7.21 -13.80 -18.17
CA LEU A 15 -8.30 -12.99 -18.71
C LEU A 15 -9.53 -13.82 -19.09
N LEU A 16 -9.39 -15.07 -19.54
CA LEU A 16 -10.52 -15.95 -19.81
C LEU A 16 -11.19 -16.45 -18.52
N LEU A 17 -10.41 -16.77 -17.49
CA LEU A 17 -10.94 -17.26 -16.20
C LEU A 17 -11.63 -16.16 -15.41
N PHE A 18 -11.03 -14.98 -15.34
CA PHE A 18 -11.54 -13.87 -14.54
C PHE A 18 -12.35 -12.86 -15.37
N GLY A 19 -12.20 -12.84 -16.69
CA GLY A 19 -12.77 -11.82 -17.55
C GLY A 19 -11.98 -10.50 -17.51
N GLY A 20 -11.97 -9.77 -18.62
CA GLY A 20 -11.30 -8.47 -18.73
C GLY A 20 -11.81 -7.40 -17.77
N ALA A 21 -13.01 -7.56 -17.20
CA ALA A 21 -13.59 -6.60 -16.26
C ALA A 21 -13.15 -6.82 -14.80
N LYS A 22 -12.85 -8.07 -14.38
CA LYS A 22 -12.46 -8.37 -12.99
C LYS A 22 -11.05 -7.88 -12.68
N LEU A 23 -10.10 -8.07 -13.58
CA LEU A 23 -8.69 -7.68 -13.39
C LEU A 23 -8.54 -6.18 -13.03
N PRO A 24 -9.11 -5.23 -13.80
CA PRO A 24 -9.06 -3.81 -13.46
C PRO A 24 -9.76 -3.48 -12.15
N SER A 25 -10.88 -4.14 -11.84
CA SER A 25 -11.60 -3.92 -10.58
C SER A 25 -10.79 -4.35 -9.35
N LEU A 26 -10.09 -5.49 -9.45
CA LEU A 26 -9.21 -6.00 -8.39
C LEU A 26 -8.00 -5.08 -8.18
N MET A 27 -7.36 -4.66 -9.27
CA MET A 27 -6.24 -3.70 -9.19
C MET A 27 -6.67 -2.37 -8.57
N ARG A 28 -7.85 -1.87 -8.95
CA ARG A 28 -8.38 -0.60 -8.43
C ARG A 28 -8.70 -0.70 -6.94
N ASN A 29 -9.30 -1.80 -6.49
CA ASN A 29 -9.58 -2.04 -5.07
C ASN A 29 -8.29 -2.24 -4.26
N LEU A 30 -7.33 -3.02 -4.77
CA LEU A 30 -6.03 -3.22 -4.14
C LEU A 30 -5.24 -1.91 -4.06
N GLY A 31 -5.26 -1.10 -5.12
CA GLY A 31 -4.59 0.20 -5.15
C GLY A 31 -5.20 1.20 -4.17
N ARG A 32 -6.53 1.22 -4.03
CA ARG A 32 -7.20 2.02 -2.99
C ARG A 32 -6.80 1.58 -1.59
N SER A 33 -6.85 0.27 -1.32
CA SER A 33 -6.43 -0.30 -0.03
C SER A 33 -4.97 -0.01 0.29
N ALA A 34 -4.06 -0.13 -0.67
CA ALA A 34 -2.64 0.18 -0.47
C ALA A 34 -2.40 1.67 -0.18
N VAL A 35 -3.14 2.57 -0.84
CA VAL A 35 -3.06 4.02 -0.60
C VAL A 35 -3.59 4.38 0.79
N GLU A 36 -4.72 3.82 1.20
CA GLU A 36 -5.29 4.03 2.53
C GLU A 36 -4.41 3.44 3.63
N PHE A 37 -3.85 2.25 3.40
CA PHE A 37 -2.89 1.63 4.30
C PHE A 37 -1.65 2.52 4.50
N LYS A 38 -1.05 3.02 3.42
CA LYS A 38 0.11 3.91 3.50
C LYS A 38 -0.20 5.20 4.28
N LYS A 39 -1.38 5.79 4.06
CA LYS A 39 -1.82 7.00 4.80
C LYS A 39 -2.01 6.71 6.29
N GLY A 40 -2.60 5.56 6.62
CA GLY A 40 -2.80 5.15 8.01
C GLY A 40 -1.47 4.95 8.75
N VAL A 41 -0.50 4.29 8.11
CA VAL A 41 0.85 4.09 8.68
C VAL A 41 1.56 5.43 8.91
N GLN A 42 1.52 6.34 7.93
CA GLN A 42 2.15 7.66 8.05
C GLN A 42 1.54 8.49 9.17
N GLY A 43 0.21 8.51 9.30
CA GLY A 43 -0.45 9.24 10.39
C GLY A 43 -0.02 8.74 11.77
N VAL A 44 0.16 7.43 11.93
CA VAL A 44 0.64 6.83 13.19
C VAL A 44 2.11 7.20 13.46
N GLU A 45 2.97 7.19 12.44
CA GLU A 45 4.37 7.60 12.58
C GLU A 45 4.49 9.08 13.00
N ASP A 46 3.68 9.96 12.42
CA ASP A 46 3.64 11.38 12.76
C ASP A 46 3.15 11.60 14.21
N GLU A 47 2.07 10.92 14.61
CA GLU A 47 1.54 10.98 15.99
C GLU A 47 2.55 10.49 17.04
N VAL A 48 3.29 9.42 16.73
CA VAL A 48 4.35 8.89 17.61
C VAL A 48 5.50 9.87 17.73
N ASN A 49 5.94 10.47 16.63
CA ASN A 49 7.02 11.46 16.64
C ASN A 49 6.64 12.73 17.42
N ASP A 50 5.42 13.22 17.26
CA ASP A 50 4.90 14.38 18.00
C ASP A 50 4.76 14.09 19.51
N ALA A 51 4.34 12.87 19.86
CA ALA A 51 4.29 12.42 21.25
C ALA A 51 5.68 12.33 21.88
N VAL A 52 6.67 11.76 21.18
CA VAL A 52 8.06 11.66 21.65
C VAL A 52 8.66 13.06 21.84
N LYS A 53 8.47 13.96 20.86
CA LYS A 53 8.98 15.34 20.92
C LYS A 53 8.37 16.14 22.09
N SER A 54 7.08 15.92 22.36
CA SER A 54 6.39 16.53 23.51
C SER A 54 6.88 16.02 24.87
N VAL A 55 7.33 14.76 24.94
CA VAL A 55 7.95 14.18 26.15
C VAL A 55 9.37 14.72 26.35
N GLU A 56 10.12 14.93 25.27
CA GLU A 56 11.49 15.47 25.29
C GLU A 56 11.51 16.95 25.70
N GLU A 57 10.58 17.78 25.20
CA GLU A 57 10.44 19.19 25.61
C GLU A 57 10.03 19.35 27.07
N LYS A 58 9.20 18.44 27.62
CA LYS A 58 8.80 18.47 29.04
C LYS A 58 9.86 17.92 30.01
N GLY A 59 10.79 17.11 29.53
CA GLY A 59 11.88 16.56 30.35
C GLY A 59 13.09 17.48 30.51
N ALA A 60 13.24 18.50 29.66
CA ALA A 60 14.36 19.43 29.65
C ALA A 60 14.20 20.65 30.60
N ASP A 61 13.05 20.79 31.28
CA ASP A 61 12.75 21.84 32.28
C ASP A 61 12.68 21.28 33.71
N VAL A 62 13.60 20.38 34.06
CA VAL A 62 13.84 20.00 35.46
C VAL A 62 15.16 20.66 35.90
N PRO A 63 15.14 21.70 36.76
CA PRO A 63 16.34 22.28 37.36
C PRO A 63 17.05 21.33 38.32
#